data_AF-A0A0F6QU49-F1
#
_entry.id   AF-A0A0F6QU49-F1
#
_cell.length_a   1.000
_cell.length_b   1.000
_cell.length_c   1.000
_cell.angle_alpha   90.00
_cell.angle_beta   90.00
_cell.angle_gamma   90.00
#
_symmetry.space_group_name_H-M   'P 1'
#
loop_
_entity.id
_entity.type
_entity.pdbx_description
1 polymer ?
#
loop_
_entity_poly.entity_id
_entity_poly.type
_entity_poly.pdbx_seq_one_letter_code
_entity_poly.pdbx_strand_id
1 'polypeptide(L)'
;MARREQQLARISPLSAFRLGLAMSLVGLVAWILAVCLLYFGLAQVGIWESLNSLVSGVGGAFELSFGVVLSVSALIGAIVAVLQTLLAPLLAVIYNSIVDVFGGLIIHLEEAE
;
A
#
# COMPACT_ATOMS: atom_id res chain seq x y z
N MET A 1 22.83 7.47 -28.22
CA MET A 1 22.23 6.52 -27.26
C MET A 1 21.45 5.48 -28.05
N ALA A 2 21.95 4.24 -28.11
CA ALA A 2 21.28 3.16 -28.84
C ALA A 2 20.26 2.50 -27.91
N ARG A 3 18.96 2.60 -28.24
CA ARG A 3 17.89 1.95 -27.48
C ARG A 3 17.86 0.47 -27.87
N ARG A 4 18.13 -0.43 -26.94
CA ARG A 4 18.09 -1.87 -27.15
C ARG A 4 16.81 -2.43 -26.52
N GLU A 5 15.94 -3.01 -27.33
CA GLU A 5 14.75 -3.71 -26.85
C GLU A 5 15.14 -5.06 -26.27
N GLN A 6 14.66 -5.36 -25.07
CA GLN A 6 14.83 -6.67 -24.44
C GLN A 6 13.50 -7.18 -23.89
N GLN A 7 13.31 -8.48 -23.93
CA GLN A 7 12.12 -9.13 -23.37
C GLN A 7 12.39 -9.53 -21.93
N LEU A 8 11.49 -9.15 -21.03
CA LEU A 8 11.53 -9.57 -19.63
C LEU A 8 11.01 -11.01 -19.52
N ALA A 9 11.91 -11.98 -19.73
CA ALA A 9 11.57 -13.40 -19.73
C ALA A 9 11.36 -13.98 -18.32
N ARG A 10 11.97 -13.40 -17.28
CA ARG A 10 11.85 -13.93 -15.91
C ARG A 10 12.04 -12.86 -14.85
N ILE A 11 11.18 -12.88 -13.84
CA ILE A 11 11.29 -12.06 -12.64
C ILE A 11 11.75 -12.94 -11.48
N SER A 12 12.84 -12.55 -10.82
CA SER A 12 13.29 -13.26 -9.62
C SER A 12 12.33 -12.96 -8.46
N PRO A 13 11.75 -13.98 -7.77
CA PRO A 13 10.81 -13.75 -6.67
C PRO A 13 11.45 -12.93 -5.52
N LEU A 14 12.75 -13.11 -5.30
CA LEU A 14 13.48 -12.36 -4.27
C LEU A 14 13.61 -10.87 -4.63
N SER A 15 13.81 -10.54 -5.90
CA SER A 15 13.79 -9.14 -6.37
C SER A 15 12.40 -8.53 -6.21
N ALA A 16 11.36 -9.27 -6.58
CA ALA A 16 9.97 -8.83 -6.42
C ALA A 16 9.61 -8.62 -4.94
N PHE A 17 10.09 -9.50 -4.04
CA PHE A 17 9.93 -9.33 -2.60
C PHE A 17 10.61 -8.06 -2.07
N ARG A 18 11.86 -7.79 -2.45
CA ARG A 18 12.58 -6.58 -2.03
C ARG A 18 11.89 -5.30 -2.51
N LEU A 19 11.47 -5.28 -3.78
CA LEU A 19 10.73 -4.15 -4.34
C LEU A 19 9.36 -3.99 -3.67
N GLY A 20 8.64 -5.09 -3.48
CA GLY A 20 7.34 -5.12 -2.80
C GLY A 20 7.43 -4.60 -1.37
N LEU A 21 8.47 -4.98 -0.63
CA LEU A 21 8.74 -4.48 0.72
C LEU A 21 9.00 -2.97 0.72
N ALA A 22 9.84 -2.48 -0.20
CA ALA A 22 10.12 -1.04 -0.30
C ALA A 22 8.87 -0.23 -0.65
N MET A 23 8.10 -0.68 -1.66
CA MET A 23 6.82 -0.07 -2.06
C MET A 23 5.79 -0.08 -0.92
N SER A 24 5.69 -1.20 -0.22
CA SER A 24 4.81 -1.37 0.94
C SER A 24 5.13 -0.39 2.07
N LEU A 25 6.41 -0.20 2.37
CA LEU A 25 6.85 0.70 3.45
C LEU A 25 6.56 2.17 3.10
N VAL A 26 6.81 2.57 1.85
CA VAL A 26 6.46 3.91 1.35
C VAL A 26 4.93 4.10 1.36
N GLY A 27 4.18 3.09 0.90
CA GLY A 27 2.73 3.08 0.90
C GLY A 27 2.13 3.21 2.30
N LEU A 28 2.71 2.55 3.30
CA LEU A 28 2.30 2.66 4.69
C LEU A 28 2.49 4.09 5.22
N VAL A 29 3.64 4.72 4.93
CA VAL A 29 3.87 6.12 5.33
C VAL A 29 2.87 7.05 4.65
N ALA A 30 2.65 6.90 3.34
CA ALA A 30 1.68 7.68 2.59
C ALA A 30 0.24 7.50 3.13
N TRP A 31 -0.12 6.27 3.51
CA TRP A 31 -1.41 5.94 4.13
C TRP A 31 -1.61 6.66 5.45
N ILE A 32 -0.62 6.63 6.35
CA ILE A 32 -0.72 7.31 7.65
C ILE A 32 -0.84 8.82 7.46
N LEU A 33 -0.06 9.40 6.54
CA LEU A 33 -0.17 10.82 6.20
C LEU A 33 -1.57 11.15 5.66
N ALA A 34 -2.13 10.32 4.78
CA ALA A 34 -3.48 10.50 4.28
C ALA A 34 -4.53 10.45 5.40
N VAL A 35 -4.43 9.49 6.32
CA VAL A 35 -5.33 9.38 7.48
C VAL A 35 -5.21 10.60 8.39
N CYS A 36 -4.00 11.09 8.65
CA CYS A 36 -3.79 12.30 9.43
C CYS A 36 -4.47 13.52 8.78
N LEU A 37 -4.26 13.71 7.47
CA LEU A 37 -4.87 14.80 6.71
C LEU A 37 -6.40 14.71 6.75
N LEU A 38 -6.96 13.52 6.54
CA LEU A 38 -8.41 13.30 6.64
C LEU A 38 -8.92 13.59 8.05
N TYR A 39 -8.23 13.13 9.09
CA TYR A 39 -8.64 13.36 10.47
C TYR A 39 -8.74 14.86 10.80
N PHE A 40 -7.69 15.61 10.49
CA PHE A 40 -7.68 17.06 10.71
C PHE A 40 -8.72 17.78 9.84
N GLY A 41 -8.88 17.37 8.58
CA GLY A 41 -9.91 17.92 7.70
C GLY A 41 -11.33 17.74 8.25
N LEU A 42 -11.65 16.54 8.75
CA LEU A 42 -12.95 16.25 9.36
C LEU A 42 -13.13 16.94 10.72
N ALA A 43 -12.06 17.19 11.45
CA ALA A 43 -12.09 17.91 12.72
C ALA A 43 -12.49 19.38 12.55
N GLN A 44 -12.07 20.04 11.46
CA GLN A 44 -12.50 21.42 11.19
C GLN A 44 -14.00 21.54 10.94
N VAL A 45 -14.65 20.46 10.48
CA VAL A 45 -16.08 20.43 10.17
C VAL A 45 -16.94 20.08 11.41
N GLY A 46 -16.32 19.60 12.49
CA GLY A 46 -17.05 19.19 13.70
C GLY A 46 -17.67 17.78 13.62
N ILE A 47 -17.17 16.95 12.70
CA ILE A 47 -17.73 15.60 12.45
C ILE A 47 -17.46 14.67 13.63
N TRP A 48 -16.29 14.80 14.27
CA TRP A 48 -15.89 13.93 15.38
C TRP A 48 -16.78 14.12 16.61
N GLU A 49 -17.18 15.36 16.91
CA GLU A 49 -18.10 15.72 17.98
C GLU A 49 -19.47 15.08 17.75
N SER A 50 -19.97 15.17 16.51
CA SER A 50 -21.24 14.54 16.12
C SER A 50 -21.18 13.02 16.30
N LEU A 51 -20.11 12.36 15.85
CA LEU A 51 -19.93 10.92 16.01
C LEU A 51 -19.81 10.50 17.48
N ASN A 52 -19.02 11.21 18.28
CA ASN A 52 -18.85 10.92 19.70
C ASN A 52 -20.17 11.09 20.48
N SER A 53 -20.97 12.10 20.14
CA SER A 53 -22.29 12.30 20.75
C SER A 53 -23.23 11.12 20.49
N LEU A 54 -23.24 10.58 19.27
CA LEU A 54 -24.05 9.41 18.90
C LEU A 54 -23.62 8.15 19.66
N VAL A 55 -22.31 7.94 19.79
CA VAL A 55 -21.75 6.78 20.53
C VAL A 55 -22.10 6.87 22.01
N SER A 56 -21.97 8.06 22.62
CA SER A 56 -22.36 8.27 24.01
C SER A 56 -23.87 8.09 24.24
N GLY A 57 -24.70 8.46 23.25
CA GLY A 57 -26.15 8.36 23.31
C GLY A 57 -26.69 6.92 23.36
N VAL A 58 -25.92 5.95 22.86
CA VAL A 58 -26.28 4.52 22.91
C VAL A 58 -25.70 3.79 24.14
N GLY A 59 -25.08 4.53 25.07
CA GLY A 59 -24.44 3.98 26.27
C GLY A 59 -23.00 3.52 26.04
N GLY A 60 -22.38 3.87 24.90
CA GLY A 60 -20.98 3.58 24.64
C GLY A 60 -20.06 4.58 25.35
N ALA A 61 -19.13 4.08 26.16
CA ALA A 61 -18.06 4.89 26.77
C ALA A 61 -16.83 5.07 25.86
N PHE A 62 -16.97 4.76 24.56
CA PHE A 62 -15.88 4.76 23.61
C PHE A 62 -15.77 6.12 22.92
N GLU A 63 -14.64 6.79 23.10
CA GLU A 63 -14.34 8.06 22.46
C GLU A 63 -13.47 7.84 21.21
N LEU A 64 -13.97 8.30 20.07
CA LEU A 64 -13.23 8.38 18.80
C LEU A 64 -12.22 9.54 18.88
N SER A 65 -11.17 9.31 19.66
CA SER A 65 -10.03 10.22 19.76
C SER A 65 -9.05 10.01 18.61
N PHE A 66 -8.18 11.00 18.39
CA PHE A 66 -7.11 10.93 17.39
C PHE A 66 -6.25 9.67 17.56
N GLY A 67 -5.87 9.33 18.79
CA GLY A 67 -5.04 8.17 19.07
C GLY A 67 -5.71 6.84 18.67
N VAL A 68 -7.02 6.73 18.89
CA VAL A 68 -7.81 5.56 18.49
C VAL A 68 -7.88 5.45 16.96
N VAL A 69 -8.25 6.53 16.27
CA VAL A 69 -8.38 6.52 14.80
C VAL A 69 -7.03 6.22 14.15
N LEU A 70 -5.95 6.83 14.64
CA LEU A 70 -4.60 6.63 14.13
C LEU A 70 -4.11 5.20 14.37
N SER A 71 -4.31 4.65 15.57
CA SER A 71 -3.86 3.28 15.91
C SER A 71 -4.59 2.21 15.11
N VAL A 72 -5.92 2.32 14.97
CA VAL A 72 -6.73 1.40 14.15
C VAL A 72 -6.31 1.50 12.69
N SER A 73 -6.14 2.71 12.17
CA SER A 73 -5.71 2.93 10.78
C SER A 73 -4.29 2.44 10.52
N ALA A 74 -3.39 2.56 11.51
CA ALA A 74 -2.05 2.03 11.45
C ALA A 74 -2.03 0.50 11.42
N LEU A 75 -2.88 -0.15 12.21
CA LEU A 75 -3.03 -1.59 12.18
C LEU A 75 -3.53 -2.07 10.80
N ILE A 76 -4.57 -1.42 10.27
CA ILE A 76 -5.10 -1.73 8.93
C ILE A 76 -4.03 -1.52 7.86
N GLY A 77 -3.34 -0.38 7.90
CA GLY A 77 -2.25 -0.06 6.98
C GLY A 77 -1.12 -1.09 7.04
N ALA A 78 -0.74 -1.53 8.24
CA ALA A 78 0.26 -2.57 8.44
C ALA A 78 -0.17 -3.93 7.85
N ILE A 79 -1.43 -4.33 8.05
CA ILE A 79 -1.97 -5.57 7.45
C ILE A 79 -1.89 -5.50 5.93
N VAL A 80 -2.36 -4.41 5.33
CA VAL A 80 -2.33 -4.21 3.87
C VAL A 80 -0.89 -4.20 3.35
N ALA A 81 0.01 -3.51 4.04
CA ALA A 81 1.44 -3.46 3.72
C ALA A 81 2.09 -4.86 3.71
N VAL A 82 1.81 -5.68 4.73
CA VAL A 82 2.30 -7.07 4.79
C VAL A 82 1.72 -7.89 3.65
N LEU A 83 0.41 -7.82 3.40
CA LEU A 83 -0.23 -8.53 2.30
C LEU A 83 0.36 -8.14 0.95
N GLN A 84 0.59 -6.85 0.70
CA GLN A 84 1.17 -6.38 -0.55
C GLN A 84 2.62 -6.85 -0.74
N THR A 85 3.39 -6.91 0.35
CA THR A 85 4.76 -7.43 0.34
C THR A 85 4.79 -8.93 0.00
N LEU A 86 3.86 -9.70 0.54
CA LEU A 86 3.73 -11.14 0.28
C LEU A 86 3.15 -11.43 -1.11
N LEU A 87 2.28 -10.56 -1.62
CA LEU A 87 1.69 -10.71 -2.93
C LEU A 87 2.70 -10.45 -4.06
N ALA A 88 3.69 -9.58 -3.84
CA ALA A 88 4.73 -9.27 -4.83
C ALA A 88 5.50 -10.51 -5.35
N PRO A 89 6.09 -11.40 -4.51
CA PRO A 89 6.73 -12.62 -5.00
C PRO A 89 5.73 -13.61 -5.61
N LEU A 90 4.48 -13.66 -5.14
CA LEU A 90 3.44 -14.52 -5.74
C LEU A 90 3.14 -14.09 -7.18
N LEU A 91 2.99 -12.78 -7.41
CA LEU A 91 2.78 -12.23 -8.75
C LEU A 91 3.99 -12.49 -9.66
N ALA A 92 5.22 -12.47 -9.13
CA ALA A 92 6.39 -12.84 -9.90
C ALA A 92 6.38 -14.31 -10.34
N VAL A 93 5.93 -15.22 -9.47
CA VAL A 93 5.76 -16.64 -9.83
C VAL A 93 4.69 -16.80 -10.91
N ILE A 94 3.53 -16.16 -10.75
CA ILE A 94 2.44 -16.19 -11.73
C ILE A 94 2.92 -15.65 -13.09
N TYR A 95 3.61 -14.50 -13.09
CA TYR A 95 4.20 -13.93 -14.31
C TYR A 95 5.11 -14.92 -15.01
N ASN A 96 6.04 -15.54 -14.27
CA ASN A 96 6.97 -16.52 -14.83
C ASN A 96 6.27 -17.74 -15.42
N SER A 97 5.08 -18.12 -14.95
CA SER A 97 4.31 -19.25 -15.50
C SER A 97 3.55 -18.91 -16.78
N ILE A 98 3.11 -17.66 -16.94
CA ILE A 98 2.32 -17.23 -18.10
C ILE A 98 3.20 -16.71 -19.24
N VAL A 99 4.41 -16.24 -18.92
CA VAL A 99 5.34 -15.64 -19.89
C VAL A 99 5.72 -16.62 -21.00
N ASP A 100 5.82 -17.91 -20.67
CA ASP A 100 6.15 -18.99 -21.60
C ASP A 100 5.03 -19.24 -22.63
N VAL A 101 3.79 -18.83 -22.31
CA VAL A 101 2.61 -19.05 -23.14
C VAL A 101 2.28 -17.82 -23.99
N PHE A 102 2.36 -16.63 -23.41
CA PHE A 102 1.90 -15.38 -24.06
C PHE A 102 3.03 -14.53 -24.65
N GLY A 103 4.28 -14.86 -24.37
CA GLY A 103 5.42 -13.97 -24.62
C GLY A 103 5.53 -12.89 -23.55
N GLY A 104 6.77 -12.51 -23.19
CA GLY A 104 7.02 -11.59 -22.08
C GLY A 104 6.87 -10.11 -22.40
N LEU A 105 6.95 -9.28 -21.35
CA LEU A 105 6.91 -7.83 -21.45
C LEU A 105 8.16 -7.31 -22.20
N ILE A 106 7.95 -6.49 -23.22
CA ILE A 106 9.02 -5.79 -23.92
C ILE A 106 9.40 -4.55 -23.11
N ILE A 107 10.68 -4.43 -22.77
CA ILE A 107 11.22 -3.29 -22.02
C ILE A 107 12.26 -2.54 -22.86
N HIS A 108 12.30 -1.22 -22.69
CA HIS A 108 13.35 -0.37 -23.23
C HIS A 108 14.39 -0.12 -22.15
N LEU A 109 15.64 -0.45 -22.44
CA LEU A 109 16.77 -0.17 -21.56
C LEU A 109 17.30 1.22 -21.85
N GLU A 110 17.35 2.06 -20.82
CA GLU A 110 18.22 3.25 -20.78
C GLU A 110 19.45 2.87 -19.96
N GLU A 111 20.63 2.99 -20.56
CA GLU A 111 21.90 2.81 -19.85
C GLU A 111 22.01 3.95 -18.83
N ALA A 112 22.03 3.61 -17.55
CA ALA A 112 22.34 4.56 -16.49
C ALA A 112 23.84 4.89 -16.58
N GLU A 113 24.17 6.16 -16.86
CA GLU A 113 25.53 6.71 -16.83
C GLU A 113 26.04 6.84 -15.39
#